data_AF-A0A2G6KK05-F1
#
_entry.id   AF-A0A2G6KK05-F1
#
_cell.length_a   1.000
_cell.length_b   1.000
_cell.length_c   1.000
_cell.angle_alpha   90.00
_cell.angle_beta   90.00
_cell.angle_gamma   90.00
#
_symmetry.space_group_name_H-M   'P 1'
#
loop_
_entity.id
_entity.type
_entity.pdbx_description
1 polymer ?
#
loop_
_entity_poly.entity_id
_entity_poly.type
_entity_poly.pdbx_seq_one_letter_code
_entity_poly.pdbx_strand_id
1 'polypeptide(L)'
;ADDTDIFFGTNSNLDVYPNVLLIVDTSGSMNWQTNPPSNNNRIGHVKEALRILINDLNNVNVGLMRFSNPGGPVLYPVSPIDGDVVGGGNVAVVASVADSSDDAMEAVTSSATVFQNDSQRLYLPKTQQFGVSTDVISVNNDNGDSRERISDGHNWTGSTELDFLHDNDYMIGLRFGNTNVPPNAQILDARVELFGRDNPSNNSDPVFVQIVGERDETGGNYENINRHLFNRIDEPSERTVAVVNWTLTDEVEHRMPMQSADVSSIVQQIVDNPAWNAPSGEEDDVSLMLAPQSGAPDTGRRFFYSRNGNPNFAPRLVVDYLNPGVPNSEVDSQVGVRFQNVRVP
;
A
#
# COMPACT_ATOMS: atom_id res chain seq x y z
N ALA A 1 -31.85 49.53 -16.87
CA ALA A 1 -32.79 49.15 -15.81
C ALA A 1 -31.94 49.08 -14.56
N ASP A 2 -32.22 50.00 -13.65
CA ASP A 2 -31.48 50.26 -12.42
C ASP A 2 -32.22 49.47 -11.33
N ASP A 3 -31.72 48.28 -11.00
CA ASP A 3 -32.47 47.27 -10.22
C ASP A 3 -31.98 47.22 -8.75
N THR A 4 -31.99 48.37 -8.07
CA THR A 4 -31.79 48.43 -6.61
C THR A 4 -32.55 49.62 -6.01
N ASP A 5 -33.78 49.39 -5.56
CA ASP A 5 -34.54 50.33 -4.73
C ASP A 5 -34.43 49.95 -3.25
N ILE A 6 -33.98 50.88 -2.40
CA ILE A 6 -33.89 50.71 -0.95
C ILE A 6 -34.97 51.60 -0.30
N PHE A 7 -35.91 50.98 0.42
CA PHE A 7 -36.98 51.69 1.13
C PHE A 7 -36.54 52.09 2.55
N PHE A 8 -36.64 53.38 2.87
CA PHE A 8 -36.48 53.89 4.24
C PHE A 8 -37.84 54.03 4.94
N GLY A 9 -37.93 53.57 6.18
CA GLY A 9 -39.10 53.75 7.04
C GLY A 9 -39.29 55.21 7.46
N THR A 10 -40.54 55.68 7.52
CA THR A 10 -40.96 57.08 7.69
C THR A 10 -40.75 57.69 9.10
N ASN A 11 -39.80 57.18 9.89
CA ASN A 11 -39.57 57.67 11.25
C ASN A 11 -38.29 58.50 11.33
N SER A 12 -38.45 59.80 11.59
CA SER A 12 -37.39 60.80 11.77
C SER A 12 -36.70 60.72 13.15
N ASN A 13 -36.40 59.51 13.63
CA ASN A 13 -35.48 59.28 14.75
C ASN A 13 -34.14 58.77 14.18
N LEU A 14 -33.06 59.45 14.55
CA LEU A 14 -31.76 59.48 13.87
C LEU A 14 -30.85 58.23 14.01
N ASP A 15 -31.35 57.07 14.45
CA ASP A 15 -30.50 55.90 14.73
C ASP A 15 -31.05 54.58 14.16
N VAL A 16 -31.54 54.57 12.91
CA VAL A 16 -31.94 53.34 12.22
C VAL A 16 -30.95 53.00 11.11
N TYR A 17 -30.03 52.09 11.40
CA TYR A 17 -29.06 51.56 10.45
C TYR A 17 -29.58 50.24 9.85
N PRO A 18 -29.70 50.09 8.51
CA PRO A 18 -30.07 48.82 7.90
C PRO A 18 -28.95 47.79 8.10
N ASN A 19 -29.35 46.53 8.27
CA ASN A 19 -28.43 45.41 8.47
C ASN A 19 -28.08 44.75 7.13
N VAL A 20 -26.79 44.68 6.82
CA VAL A 20 -26.25 43.99 5.64
C VAL A 20 -25.36 42.85 6.12
N LEU A 21 -25.61 41.64 5.62
CA LEU A 21 -24.78 40.46 5.89
C LEU A 21 -24.08 40.02 4.62
N LEU A 22 -22.77 40.17 4.59
CA LEU A 22 -21.94 39.79 3.44
C LEU A 22 -21.47 38.36 3.63
N ILE A 23 -21.87 37.47 2.73
CA ILE A 23 -21.49 36.05 2.74
C ILE A 23 -20.55 35.80 1.58
N VAL A 24 -19.31 35.41 1.88
CA VAL A 24 -18.26 35.20 0.87
C VAL A 24 -17.99 33.72 0.68
N ASP A 25 -18.19 33.21 -0.54
CA ASP A 25 -17.77 31.86 -0.91
C ASP A 25 -16.24 31.76 -0.94
N THR A 26 -15.72 30.70 -0.32
CA THR A 26 -14.29 30.36 -0.26
C THR A 26 -14.03 28.93 -0.73
N SER A 27 -14.96 28.35 -1.48
CA SER A 27 -14.80 27.05 -2.13
C SER A 27 -13.53 26.97 -2.98
N GLY A 28 -13.04 25.75 -3.25
CA GLY A 28 -11.82 25.54 -4.04
C GLY A 28 -11.85 26.18 -5.45
N SER A 29 -13.04 26.38 -6.03
CA SER A 29 -13.24 27.05 -7.31
C SER A 29 -12.87 28.54 -7.29
N MET A 30 -12.84 29.14 -6.10
CA MET A 30 -12.48 30.55 -5.91
C MET A 30 -10.97 30.79 -6.04
N ASN A 31 -10.15 29.73 -6.02
CA ASN A 31 -8.72 29.79 -6.29
C ASN A 31 -8.39 29.78 -7.79
N TRP A 32 -9.37 29.62 -8.67
CA TRP A 32 -9.11 29.67 -10.12
C TRP A 32 -8.75 31.09 -10.56
N GLN A 33 -7.77 31.18 -11.46
CA GLN A 33 -7.39 32.44 -12.09
C GLN A 33 -8.54 32.97 -12.93
N THR A 34 -8.77 34.28 -12.88
CA THR A 34 -9.64 34.96 -13.84
C THR A 34 -8.85 35.29 -15.11
N ASN A 35 -9.53 35.35 -16.25
CA ASN A 35 -8.86 35.59 -17.54
C ASN A 35 -7.97 36.84 -17.54
N PRO A 36 -6.86 36.86 -18.29
CA PRO A 36 -5.99 38.02 -18.43
C PRO A 36 -6.78 39.29 -18.81
N PRO A 37 -6.43 40.48 -18.26
CA PRO A 37 -5.08 40.86 -17.80
C PRO A 37 -4.81 40.73 -16.29
N SER A 38 -5.71 40.15 -15.49
CA SER A 38 -5.49 40.02 -14.05
C SER A 38 -4.76 38.72 -13.68
N ASN A 39 -3.62 38.80 -13.00
CA ASN A 39 -2.98 37.65 -12.33
C ASN A 39 -3.67 37.28 -11.00
N ASN A 40 -4.88 37.77 -10.75
CA ASN A 40 -5.63 37.53 -9.53
C ASN A 40 -6.55 36.32 -9.70
N ASN A 41 -6.69 35.56 -8.63
CA ASN A 41 -7.71 34.52 -8.54
C ASN A 41 -9.08 35.15 -8.29
N ARG A 42 -10.17 34.43 -8.56
CA ARG A 42 -11.55 34.89 -8.31
C ARG A 42 -11.72 35.45 -6.90
N ILE A 43 -11.15 34.79 -5.89
CA ILE A 43 -11.19 35.29 -4.50
C ILE A 43 -10.45 36.61 -4.30
N GLY A 44 -9.40 36.88 -5.11
CA GLY A 44 -8.68 38.14 -5.09
C GLY A 44 -9.56 39.31 -5.53
N HIS A 45 -10.34 39.11 -6.60
CA HIS A 45 -11.29 40.12 -7.08
C HIS A 45 -12.45 40.36 -6.10
N VAL A 46 -12.96 39.30 -5.48
CA VAL A 46 -14.01 39.44 -4.45
C VAL A 46 -13.50 40.21 -3.23
N LYS A 47 -12.28 39.93 -2.77
CA LYS A 47 -11.66 40.70 -1.68
C LYS A 47 -11.52 42.19 -2.03
N GLU A 48 -11.17 42.50 -3.26
CA GLU A 48 -11.00 43.88 -3.69
C GLU A 48 -12.34 44.62 -3.82
N ALA A 49 -13.33 44.00 -4.46
CA ALA A 49 -14.68 44.54 -4.52
C ALA A 49 -15.29 44.74 -3.13
N LEU A 50 -15.05 43.80 -2.21
CA LEU A 50 -15.49 43.90 -0.83
C LEU A 50 -14.83 45.08 -0.09
N ARG A 51 -13.54 45.31 -0.30
CA ARG A 51 -12.83 46.47 0.29
C ARG A 51 -13.40 47.79 -0.22
N ILE A 52 -13.61 47.89 -1.54
CA ILE A 52 -14.20 49.09 -2.15
C ILE A 52 -15.60 49.32 -1.55
N LEU A 53 -16.45 48.29 -1.57
CA LEU A 53 -17.80 48.38 -1.01
C LEU A 53 -17.80 48.81 0.45
N ILE A 54 -17.00 48.17 1.31
CA ILE A 54 -16.94 48.49 2.73
C ILE A 54 -16.46 49.92 2.98
N ASN A 55 -15.55 50.45 2.17
CA ASN A 55 -15.07 51.82 2.29
C ASN A 55 -16.08 52.87 1.82
N ASP A 56 -17.01 52.49 0.93
CA ASP A 56 -18.02 53.40 0.37
C ASP A 56 -19.34 53.37 1.16
N LEU A 57 -19.57 52.32 1.96
CA LEU A 57 -20.75 52.19 2.82
C LEU A 57 -20.66 53.13 4.03
N ASN A 58 -21.75 53.84 4.31
CA ASN A 58 -21.92 54.70 5.49
C ASN A 58 -23.33 54.47 6.07
N ASN A 59 -23.51 54.69 7.37
CA ASN A 59 -24.83 54.58 8.02
C ASN A 59 -25.50 53.21 7.83
N VAL A 60 -24.73 52.12 7.86
CA VAL A 60 -25.26 50.74 7.79
C VAL A 60 -24.60 49.86 8.84
N ASN A 61 -25.28 48.80 9.28
CA ASN A 61 -24.65 47.74 10.05
C ASN A 61 -24.18 46.64 9.10
N VAL A 62 -22.91 46.25 9.15
CA VAL A 62 -22.35 45.23 8.27
C VAL A 62 -21.83 44.06 9.10
N GLY A 63 -22.25 42.85 8.74
CA GLY A 63 -21.64 41.60 9.19
C GLY A 63 -20.92 40.90 8.04
N LEU A 64 -19.89 40.13 8.37
CA LEU A 64 -19.13 39.33 7.40
C LEU A 64 -19.16 37.86 7.78
N MET A 65 -19.55 37.01 6.85
CA MET A 65 -19.48 35.56 6.96
C MET A 65 -18.59 34.99 5.87
N ARG A 66 -17.87 33.95 6.23
CA ARG A 66 -17.26 33.04 5.25
C ARG A 66 -18.23 31.89 5.01
N PHE A 67 -18.40 31.48 3.77
CA PHE A 67 -19.06 30.24 3.41
C PHE A 67 -18.04 29.30 2.75
N SER A 68 -18.01 28.07 3.24
CA SER A 68 -17.31 26.92 2.66
C SER A 68 -18.31 25.75 2.63
N ASN A 69 -18.00 24.62 2.01
CA ASN A 69 -18.86 23.43 2.11
C ASN A 69 -18.33 22.54 3.26
N PRO A 70 -19.11 22.18 4.31
CA PRO A 70 -20.52 22.48 4.56
C PRO A 70 -20.71 23.63 5.59
N GLY A 71 -20.90 24.85 5.09
CA GLY A 71 -21.08 26.06 5.89
C GLY A 71 -19.81 26.88 6.17
N GLY A 72 -19.97 27.97 6.90
CA GLY A 72 -18.82 28.73 7.42
C GLY A 72 -19.19 29.79 8.46
N PRO A 73 -18.20 30.24 9.23
CA PRO A 73 -18.42 31.07 10.41
C PRO A 73 -18.77 32.52 10.05
N VAL A 74 -19.45 33.19 10.99
CA VAL A 74 -19.48 34.65 11.05
C VAL A 74 -18.08 35.11 11.45
N LEU A 75 -17.38 35.78 10.52
CA LEU A 75 -16.06 36.37 10.75
C LEU A 75 -16.14 37.69 11.52
N TYR A 76 -17.20 38.46 11.26
CA TYR A 76 -17.47 39.71 11.95
C TYR A 76 -18.99 39.86 12.16
N PRO A 77 -19.46 40.10 13.39
CA PRO A 77 -20.89 40.25 13.66
C PRO A 77 -21.46 41.48 12.95
N VAL A 78 -22.78 41.52 12.78
CA VAL A 78 -23.47 42.69 12.23
C VAL A 78 -23.36 43.84 13.24
N SER A 79 -22.52 44.84 12.93
CA SER A 79 -22.31 46.03 13.75
C SER A 79 -22.21 47.29 12.87
N PRO A 80 -22.37 48.50 13.45
CA PRO A 80 -22.24 49.74 12.70
C PRO A 80 -20.91 49.82 11.96
N ILE A 81 -20.95 50.14 10.66
CA ILE A 81 -19.74 50.26 9.83
C ILE A 81 -18.84 51.41 10.28
N ASP A 82 -19.47 52.47 10.80
CA ASP A 82 -18.81 53.68 11.30
C ASP A 82 -18.45 53.61 12.80
N GLY A 83 -18.74 52.49 13.44
CA GLY A 83 -18.50 52.29 14.87
C GLY A 83 -17.04 51.96 15.19
N ASP A 84 -16.59 52.33 16.39
CA ASP A 84 -15.27 51.92 16.87
C ASP A 84 -15.15 50.39 16.91
N VAL A 85 -14.13 49.86 16.25
CA VAL A 85 -13.79 48.43 16.32
C VAL A 85 -13.21 48.16 17.71
N VAL A 86 -14.07 47.73 18.65
CA VAL A 86 -13.61 47.29 19.96
C VAL A 86 -12.82 45.99 19.76
N GLY A 87 -11.49 46.09 19.71
CA GLY A 87 -10.56 44.99 19.53
C GLY A 87 -10.63 44.00 20.70
N GLY A 88 -11.59 43.11 20.66
CA GLY A 88 -11.81 42.07 21.68
C GLY A 88 -12.87 41.04 21.32
N GLY A 89 -13.39 41.05 20.09
CA GLY A 89 -14.31 40.01 19.62
C GLY A 89 -13.59 38.67 19.49
N ASN A 90 -14.20 37.60 19.99
CA ASN A 90 -13.74 36.23 19.76
C ASN A 90 -13.68 35.97 18.24
N VAL A 91 -12.49 35.99 17.65
CA VAL A 91 -12.30 35.65 16.24
C VAL A 91 -12.28 34.13 16.13
N ALA A 92 -13.31 33.55 15.53
CA ALA A 92 -13.35 32.13 15.25
C ALA A 92 -12.38 31.78 14.10
N VAL A 93 -11.24 31.17 14.44
CA VAL A 93 -10.31 30.61 13.45
C VAL A 93 -10.76 29.19 13.12
N VAL A 94 -11.33 28.99 11.94
CA VAL A 94 -11.69 27.66 11.42
C VAL A 94 -10.62 27.20 10.43
N ALA A 95 -9.86 26.18 10.84
CA ALA A 95 -8.88 25.48 10.02
C ALA A 95 -9.40 24.08 9.64
N SER A 96 -9.05 23.63 8.43
CA SER A 96 -9.32 22.27 7.94
C SER A 96 -7.99 21.53 7.75
N VAL A 97 -8.05 20.20 7.77
CA VAL A 97 -6.97 19.33 7.30
C VAL A 97 -6.70 19.67 5.83
N ALA A 98 -5.44 19.88 5.46
CA ALA A 98 -5.06 20.46 4.17
C ALA A 98 -4.58 19.40 3.17
N ASP A 99 -3.83 18.41 3.66
CA ASP A 99 -3.28 17.32 2.86
C ASP A 99 -3.78 15.96 3.35
N SER A 100 -3.81 14.96 2.47
CA SER A 100 -4.20 13.58 2.82
C SER A 100 -3.21 12.87 3.75
N SER A 101 -2.02 13.44 3.96
CA SER A 101 -1.03 12.94 4.92
C SER A 101 -1.14 13.59 6.29
N ASP A 102 -2.07 14.53 6.47
CA ASP A 102 -2.29 15.22 7.74
C ASP A 102 -3.26 14.46 8.66
N ASP A 103 -3.84 13.34 8.24
CA ASP A 103 -4.56 12.43 9.11
C ASP A 103 -3.91 11.04 9.14
N ALA A 104 -3.92 10.44 10.33
CA ALA A 104 -3.36 9.13 10.56
C ALA A 104 -4.17 8.40 11.62
N MET A 105 -4.16 7.07 11.52
CA MET A 105 -4.86 6.20 12.45
C MET A 105 -3.90 5.12 12.96
N GLU A 106 -3.89 4.91 14.26
CA GLU A 106 -3.10 3.86 14.90
C GLU A 106 -4.04 2.92 15.65
N ALA A 107 -3.88 1.62 15.41
CA ALA A 107 -4.57 0.59 16.18
C ALA A 107 -3.91 0.46 17.58
N VAL A 108 -4.67 0.62 18.66
CA VAL A 108 -4.18 0.48 20.03
C VAL A 108 -4.10 -0.99 20.40
N THR A 109 -3.01 -1.64 19.97
CA THR A 109 -2.71 -3.04 20.31
C THR A 109 -1.29 -3.17 20.86
N SER A 110 -0.91 -4.34 21.36
CA SER A 110 0.46 -4.61 21.85
C SER A 110 1.54 -4.50 20.77
N SER A 111 1.15 -4.52 19.49
CA SER A 111 1.99 -4.16 18.34
C SER A 111 1.37 -2.97 17.63
N ALA A 112 1.77 -1.77 18.06
CA ALA A 112 1.40 -0.49 17.46
C ALA A 112 1.75 -0.46 15.96
N THR A 113 0.76 -0.59 15.08
CA THR A 113 0.90 -0.32 13.65
C THR A 113 0.15 0.97 13.31
N VAL A 114 0.89 1.93 12.76
CA VAL A 114 0.35 3.21 12.28
C VAL A 114 -0.04 3.04 10.82
N PHE A 115 -1.31 3.28 10.50
CA PHE A 115 -1.83 3.31 9.14
C PHE A 115 -1.99 4.78 8.72
N GLN A 116 -1.53 5.13 7.52
CA GLN A 116 -2.04 6.34 6.88
C GLN A 116 -3.51 6.09 6.55
N ASN A 117 -4.37 7.05 6.89
CA ASN A 117 -5.80 6.89 6.68
C ASN A 117 -6.14 7.19 5.20
N ASP A 118 -5.87 6.24 4.30
CA ASP A 118 -6.32 6.35 2.91
C ASP A 118 -7.82 6.04 2.75
N SER A 119 -8.52 5.75 3.86
CA SER A 119 -9.96 5.53 3.84
C SER A 119 -10.72 6.86 3.73
N GLN A 120 -11.76 6.89 2.90
CA GLN A 120 -12.70 8.02 2.79
C GLN A 120 -13.48 8.32 4.07
N ARG A 121 -13.24 7.58 5.16
CA ARG A 121 -13.97 7.66 6.43
C ARG A 121 -12.99 7.62 7.59
N LEU A 122 -13.13 8.58 8.49
CA LEU A 122 -12.47 8.56 9.77
C LEU A 122 -13.28 7.73 10.77
N TYR A 123 -12.69 6.66 11.29
CA TYR A 123 -13.35 5.82 12.29
C TYR A 123 -12.92 6.22 13.71
N LEU A 124 -13.89 6.43 14.59
CA LEU A 124 -13.70 6.78 16.00
C LEU A 124 -14.79 6.06 16.82
N PRO A 125 -14.49 5.35 17.93
CA PRO A 125 -13.18 5.14 18.55
C PRO A 125 -12.47 3.86 18.10
N LYS A 126 -13.08 3.04 17.24
CA LYS A 126 -12.56 1.72 16.86
C LYS A 126 -12.16 1.66 15.39
N THR A 127 -11.16 0.84 15.10
CA THR A 127 -10.71 0.50 13.74
C THR A 127 -10.76 -1.00 13.49
N GLN A 128 -10.72 -1.36 12.21
CA GLN A 128 -10.49 -2.73 11.76
C GLN A 128 -9.00 -3.04 11.98
N GLN A 129 -8.67 -4.01 12.83
CA GLN A 129 -7.31 -4.55 12.85
C GLN A 129 -7.17 -5.59 11.74
N PHE A 130 -6.11 -5.47 10.96
CA PHE A 130 -5.69 -6.50 10.02
C PHE A 130 -4.70 -7.40 10.75
N GLY A 131 -5.06 -8.69 10.89
CA GLY A 131 -4.22 -9.66 11.58
C GLY A 131 -3.06 -10.12 10.71
N VAL A 132 -1.97 -10.51 11.38
CA VAL A 132 -0.96 -11.36 10.76
C VAL A 132 -1.59 -12.73 10.55
N SER A 133 -1.62 -13.19 9.31
CA SER A 133 -1.99 -14.56 8.93
C SER A 133 -0.72 -15.30 8.52
N THR A 134 -0.66 -16.59 8.84
CA THR A 134 0.42 -17.48 8.44
C THR A 134 -0.15 -18.59 7.58
N ASP A 135 0.26 -18.66 6.32
CA ASP A 135 -0.09 -19.76 5.43
C ASP A 135 1.12 -20.67 5.20
N VAL A 136 0.88 -21.98 5.27
CA VAL A 136 1.88 -23.02 4.99
C VAL A 136 1.41 -23.82 3.79
N ILE A 137 1.98 -23.51 2.63
CA ILE A 137 1.55 -24.06 1.35
C ILE A 137 2.56 -25.10 0.89
N SER A 138 2.15 -26.36 0.81
CA SER A 138 3.01 -27.42 0.25
C SER A 138 2.88 -27.48 -1.27
N VAL A 139 3.95 -27.85 -1.98
CA VAL A 139 3.83 -28.25 -3.39
C VAL A 139 2.76 -29.32 -3.50
N ASN A 140 1.66 -29.00 -4.20
CA ASN A 140 0.40 -29.74 -4.15
C ASN A 140 0.15 -30.61 -5.40
N ASN A 141 1.00 -30.49 -6.42
CA ASN A 141 0.95 -31.24 -7.67
C ASN A 141 2.25 -32.01 -7.89
N ASP A 142 2.15 -33.23 -8.43
CA ASP A 142 3.30 -34.11 -8.72
C ASP A 142 4.25 -33.51 -9.77
N ASN A 143 3.77 -32.58 -10.59
CA ASN A 143 4.56 -31.77 -11.52
C ASN A 143 4.74 -30.32 -11.01
N GLY A 144 4.44 -30.07 -9.74
CA GLY A 144 4.62 -28.77 -9.08
C GLY A 144 6.04 -28.56 -8.57
N ASP A 145 6.92 -29.56 -8.69
CA ASP A 145 8.35 -29.37 -8.57
C ASP A 145 9.09 -30.02 -9.73
N SER A 146 10.25 -29.47 -10.05
CA SER A 146 11.12 -30.06 -11.08
C SER A 146 12.58 -29.71 -10.84
N ARG A 147 13.46 -30.48 -11.47
CA ARG A 147 14.87 -30.14 -11.60
C ARG A 147 15.23 -30.08 -13.07
N GLU A 148 15.97 -29.05 -13.46
CA GLU A 148 16.45 -28.89 -14.82
C GLU A 148 17.96 -28.84 -14.83
N ARG A 149 18.58 -29.67 -15.68
CA ARG A 149 20.03 -29.65 -15.86
C ARG A 149 20.44 -28.44 -16.68
N ILE A 150 21.29 -27.58 -16.15
CA ILE A 150 21.77 -26.34 -16.73
C ILE A 150 22.60 -26.57 -18.00
N SER A 151 23.38 -27.66 -18.06
CA SER A 151 24.28 -27.92 -19.19
C SER A 151 23.59 -28.24 -20.51
N ASP A 152 22.42 -28.88 -20.50
CA ASP A 152 21.66 -29.22 -21.71
C ASP A 152 20.16 -28.92 -21.65
N GLY A 153 19.69 -28.34 -20.55
CA GLY A 153 18.31 -27.95 -20.32
C GLY A 153 17.35 -29.10 -20.04
N HIS A 154 17.81 -30.33 -19.81
CA HIS A 154 16.86 -31.43 -19.61
C HIS A 154 16.10 -31.27 -18.28
N ASN A 155 14.75 -31.24 -18.33
CA ASN A 155 13.89 -31.04 -17.15
C ASN A 155 13.21 -32.34 -16.70
N TRP A 156 13.25 -32.64 -15.40
CA TRP A 156 12.59 -33.79 -14.79
C TRP A 156 11.50 -33.33 -13.82
N THR A 157 10.24 -33.68 -14.09
CA THR A 157 9.04 -33.31 -13.29
C THR A 157 8.48 -34.48 -12.48
N GLY A 158 9.31 -35.45 -12.14
CA GLY A 158 8.91 -36.65 -11.39
C GLY A 158 10.07 -37.30 -10.65
N SER A 159 11.14 -36.52 -10.42
CA SER A 159 12.26 -36.96 -9.61
C SER A 159 11.76 -37.21 -8.19
N THR A 160 12.36 -38.15 -7.47
CA THR A 160 12.08 -38.32 -6.04
C THR A 160 12.91 -37.38 -5.17
N GLU A 161 13.90 -36.71 -5.77
CA GLU A 161 14.83 -35.82 -5.08
C GLU A 161 14.99 -34.50 -5.84
N LEU A 162 15.21 -33.43 -5.07
CA LEU A 162 15.68 -32.14 -5.54
C LEU A 162 17.17 -32.05 -5.20
N ASP A 163 17.99 -32.00 -6.24
CA ASP A 163 19.44 -32.04 -6.15
C ASP A 163 20.02 -30.64 -6.25
N PHE A 164 20.46 -30.12 -5.12
CA PHE A 164 21.11 -28.82 -5.05
C PHE A 164 22.61 -29.01 -5.20
N LEU A 165 23.15 -28.43 -6.28
CA LEU A 165 24.58 -28.27 -6.53
C LEU A 165 25.38 -29.58 -6.51
N HIS A 166 25.00 -30.52 -7.37
CA HIS A 166 26.03 -31.36 -7.96
C HIS A 166 26.64 -30.59 -9.14
N ASP A 167 27.91 -30.20 -9.08
CA ASP A 167 28.63 -29.62 -10.23
C ASP A 167 27.97 -28.34 -10.85
N ASN A 168 27.21 -27.56 -10.06
CA ASN A 168 26.31 -26.49 -10.53
C ASN A 168 25.35 -26.95 -11.65
N ASP A 169 25.04 -28.24 -11.73
CA ASP A 169 24.36 -28.82 -12.87
C ASP A 169 22.86 -28.58 -12.86
N TYR A 170 22.23 -28.26 -11.72
CA TYR A 170 20.77 -28.22 -11.65
C TYR A 170 20.22 -26.90 -11.13
N MET A 171 19.14 -26.44 -11.75
CA MET A 171 18.18 -25.51 -11.17
C MET A 171 16.92 -26.26 -10.75
N ILE A 172 16.26 -25.76 -9.71
CA ILE A 172 15.06 -26.35 -9.13
C ILE A 172 13.89 -25.39 -9.32
N GLY A 173 12.76 -25.91 -9.78
CA GLY A 173 11.49 -25.18 -9.84
C GLY A 173 10.57 -25.68 -8.74
N LEU A 174 9.96 -24.76 -8.00
CA LEU A 174 8.96 -25.03 -6.97
C LEU A 174 7.72 -24.18 -7.23
N ARG A 175 6.60 -24.83 -7.52
CA ARG A 175 5.30 -24.22 -7.75
C ARG A 175 4.37 -24.54 -6.59
N PHE A 176 3.99 -23.50 -5.87
CA PHE A 176 3.05 -23.56 -4.75
C PHE A 176 1.68 -23.16 -5.26
N GLY A 177 0.86 -24.17 -5.52
CA GLY A 177 -0.47 -23.97 -6.06
C GLY A 177 -1.50 -23.58 -5.00
N ASN A 178 -2.49 -22.77 -5.36
CA ASN A 178 -3.63 -22.36 -4.55
C ASN A 178 -3.19 -21.74 -3.24
N THR A 179 -2.32 -20.71 -3.31
CA THR A 179 -1.75 -20.14 -2.10
C THR A 179 -2.78 -19.44 -1.23
N ASN A 180 -3.90 -18.99 -1.82
CA ASN A 180 -4.96 -18.23 -1.15
C ASN A 180 -4.48 -16.93 -0.47
N VAL A 181 -3.27 -16.45 -0.77
CA VAL A 181 -2.79 -15.15 -0.27
C VAL A 181 -3.62 -14.06 -0.95
N PRO A 182 -4.30 -13.19 -0.19
CA PRO A 182 -5.22 -12.22 -0.77
C PRO A 182 -4.48 -11.17 -1.61
N PRO A 183 -5.15 -10.60 -2.64
CA PRO A 183 -4.56 -9.52 -3.42
C PRO A 183 -4.27 -8.30 -2.53
N ASN A 184 -3.13 -7.66 -2.78
CA ASN A 184 -2.60 -6.54 -1.98
C ASN A 184 -2.23 -6.92 -0.52
N ALA A 185 -2.04 -8.20 -0.22
CA ALA A 185 -1.48 -8.58 1.07
C ALA A 185 -0.09 -7.96 1.27
N GLN A 186 0.19 -7.44 2.46
CA GLN A 186 1.54 -7.04 2.81
C GLN A 186 2.28 -8.25 3.39
N ILE A 187 3.25 -8.77 2.65
CA ILE A 187 4.09 -9.89 3.06
C ILE A 187 5.09 -9.39 4.09
N LEU A 188 5.13 -10.06 5.25
CA LEU A 188 5.99 -9.73 6.38
C LEU A 188 7.25 -10.60 6.44
N ASP A 189 7.09 -11.90 6.20
CA ASP A 189 8.17 -12.90 6.09
C ASP A 189 7.70 -13.99 5.12
N ALA A 190 8.58 -14.50 4.28
CA ALA A 190 8.27 -15.69 3.49
C ALA A 190 9.50 -16.58 3.35
N ARG A 191 9.35 -17.90 3.56
CA ARG A 191 10.46 -18.86 3.50
C ARG A 191 10.05 -20.14 2.81
N VAL A 192 10.96 -20.68 2.03
CA VAL A 192 10.85 -22.05 1.51
C VAL A 192 11.39 -23.00 2.58
N GLU A 193 10.55 -23.91 3.06
CA GLU A 193 10.92 -25.02 3.91
C GLU A 193 11.16 -26.26 3.04
N LEU A 194 12.39 -26.78 3.10
CA LEU A 194 12.84 -27.99 2.42
C LEU A 194 13.19 -29.06 3.46
N PHE A 195 12.97 -30.33 3.13
CA PHE A 195 13.25 -31.44 4.04
C PHE A 195 14.37 -32.31 3.50
N GLY A 196 15.40 -32.58 4.30
CA GLY A 196 16.52 -33.42 3.90
C GLY A 196 16.08 -34.81 3.46
N ARG A 197 16.53 -35.28 2.31
CA ARG A 197 16.19 -36.61 1.76
C ARG A 197 17.28 -37.63 2.01
N ASP A 198 18.49 -37.33 1.61
CA ASP A 198 19.65 -38.21 1.70
C ASP A 198 20.84 -37.39 2.18
N ASN A 199 21.89 -38.04 2.68
CA ASN A 199 23.09 -37.37 3.18
C ASN A 199 24.25 -37.60 2.18
N PRO A 200 24.42 -36.74 1.15
CA PRO A 200 25.49 -36.89 0.18
C PRO A 200 26.87 -36.67 0.80
N SER A 201 27.93 -37.11 0.11
CA SER A 201 29.28 -36.59 0.42
C SER A 201 29.25 -35.06 0.28
N ASN A 202 29.93 -34.34 1.19
CA ASN A 202 29.97 -32.87 1.23
C ASN A 202 28.63 -32.20 1.62
N ASN A 203 27.75 -32.92 2.34
CA ASN A 203 26.52 -32.35 2.94
C ASN A 203 26.78 -31.31 4.04
N SER A 204 28.03 -31.09 4.44
CA SER A 204 28.43 -30.01 5.37
C SER A 204 29.07 -28.81 4.66
N ASP A 205 29.43 -28.96 3.38
CA ASP A 205 30.12 -27.89 2.66
C ASP A 205 29.08 -26.86 2.17
N PRO A 206 29.48 -25.58 2.02
CA PRO A 206 28.55 -24.53 1.63
C PRO A 206 27.92 -24.75 0.25
N VAL A 207 26.63 -24.44 0.15
CA VAL A 207 25.85 -24.40 -1.10
C VAL A 207 25.34 -22.97 -1.30
N PHE A 208 25.55 -22.40 -2.49
CA PHE A 208 25.18 -21.02 -2.81
C PHE A 208 24.08 -21.00 -3.85
N VAL A 209 22.91 -20.53 -3.45
CA VAL A 209 21.68 -20.55 -4.25
C VAL A 209 21.22 -19.12 -4.48
N GLN A 210 20.78 -18.84 -5.71
CA GLN A 210 20.01 -17.68 -6.05
C GLN A 210 18.55 -18.08 -6.26
N ILE A 211 17.64 -17.37 -5.61
CA ILE A 211 16.20 -17.56 -5.68
C ILE A 211 15.58 -16.38 -6.42
N VAL A 212 14.73 -16.70 -7.39
CA VAL A 212 13.93 -15.76 -8.16
C VAL A 212 12.51 -16.31 -8.29
N GLY A 213 11.53 -15.45 -8.56
CA GLY A 213 10.15 -15.86 -8.83
C GLY A 213 9.78 -15.70 -10.30
N GLU A 214 8.81 -16.49 -10.75
CA GLU A 214 8.04 -16.19 -11.96
C GLU A 214 7.08 -15.05 -11.62
N ARG A 215 7.13 -13.95 -12.38
CA ARG A 215 6.35 -12.73 -12.11
C ARG A 215 4.88 -12.86 -12.54
N ASP A 216 4.65 -13.57 -13.64
CA ASP A 216 3.36 -13.83 -14.24
C ASP A 216 3.23 -15.35 -14.41
N GLU A 217 2.57 -16.04 -13.47
CA GLU A 217 2.43 -17.52 -13.50
C GLU A 217 1.44 -17.94 -14.59
N THR A 218 1.91 -17.89 -15.84
CA THR A 218 1.13 -18.30 -17.01
C THR A 218 1.53 -19.69 -17.51
N GLY A 219 2.65 -20.22 -17.00
CA GLY A 219 3.21 -21.50 -17.43
C GLY A 219 2.52 -22.74 -16.85
N GLY A 220 1.72 -22.60 -15.79
CA GLY A 220 1.05 -23.75 -15.14
C GLY A 220 2.05 -24.72 -14.49
N ASN A 221 1.67 -26.00 -14.39
CA ASN A 221 2.58 -27.04 -13.86
C ASN A 221 3.85 -27.20 -14.71
N TYR A 222 4.91 -27.73 -14.14
CA TYR A 222 6.13 -27.99 -14.91
C TYR A 222 5.94 -29.17 -15.87
N GLU A 223 6.58 -29.07 -17.03
CA GLU A 223 6.55 -30.10 -18.07
C GLU A 223 7.94 -30.69 -18.34
N ASN A 224 8.00 -31.97 -18.71
CA ASN A 224 9.23 -32.64 -19.14
C ASN A 224 9.60 -32.21 -20.58
N ILE A 225 9.97 -30.94 -20.71
CA ILE A 225 10.43 -30.29 -21.93
C ILE A 225 11.77 -29.64 -21.62
N ASN A 226 12.68 -29.65 -22.59
CA ASN A 226 13.98 -29.02 -22.41
C ASN A 226 13.85 -27.51 -22.20
N ARG A 227 14.64 -26.98 -21.26
CA ARG A 227 14.75 -25.56 -20.90
C ARG A 227 13.44 -24.98 -20.34
N HIS A 228 12.57 -25.82 -19.79
CA HIS A 228 11.29 -25.38 -19.27
C HIS A 228 11.45 -24.42 -18.08
N LEU A 229 12.33 -24.74 -17.12
CA LEU A 229 12.59 -23.86 -15.98
C LEU A 229 13.35 -22.61 -16.42
N PHE A 230 14.40 -22.78 -17.23
CA PHE A 230 15.18 -21.66 -17.74
C PHE A 230 14.30 -20.64 -18.48
N ASN A 231 13.45 -21.10 -19.40
CA ASN A 231 12.63 -20.21 -20.22
C ASN A 231 11.61 -19.42 -19.39
N ARG A 232 11.12 -19.93 -18.26
CA ARG A 232 10.20 -19.20 -17.37
C ARG A 232 10.84 -17.99 -16.67
N ILE A 233 12.16 -17.92 -16.65
CA ILE A 233 12.91 -16.86 -15.95
C ILE A 233 14.00 -16.21 -16.81
N ASP A 234 14.05 -16.52 -18.11
CA ASP A 234 15.05 -15.98 -19.04
C ASP A 234 14.72 -14.53 -19.40
N GLU A 235 13.45 -14.25 -19.67
CA GLU A 235 13.00 -12.91 -20.00
C GLU A 235 12.82 -12.06 -18.72
N PRO A 236 13.43 -10.86 -18.64
CA PRO A 236 13.31 -9.99 -17.46
C PRO A 236 11.88 -9.56 -17.12
N SER A 237 10.95 -9.62 -18.08
CA SER A 237 9.53 -9.35 -17.85
C SER A 237 8.79 -10.51 -17.19
N GLU A 238 9.26 -11.75 -17.37
CA GLU A 238 8.63 -12.96 -16.85
C GLU A 238 9.17 -13.35 -15.46
N ARG A 239 10.27 -12.72 -15.03
CA ARG A 239 10.90 -12.95 -13.73
C ARG A 239 10.72 -11.77 -12.78
N THR A 240 10.72 -12.05 -11.48
CA THR A 240 10.86 -11.01 -10.45
C THR A 240 12.15 -10.20 -10.62
N VAL A 241 12.07 -8.92 -10.26
CA VAL A 241 13.24 -8.04 -10.14
C VAL A 241 13.92 -8.29 -8.80
N ALA A 242 13.14 -8.61 -7.77
CA ALA A 242 13.66 -9.11 -6.51
C ALA A 242 14.40 -10.44 -6.75
N VAL A 243 15.59 -10.54 -6.15
CA VAL A 243 16.47 -11.70 -6.20
C VAL A 243 17.01 -11.91 -4.80
N VAL A 244 16.94 -13.14 -4.30
CA VAL A 244 17.40 -13.50 -2.96
C VAL A 244 18.54 -14.49 -3.07
N ASN A 245 19.69 -14.17 -2.50
CA ASN A 245 20.79 -15.12 -2.39
C ASN A 245 20.68 -15.86 -1.04
N TRP A 246 20.82 -17.18 -1.09
CA TRP A 246 20.75 -18.06 0.06
C TRP A 246 21.99 -18.95 0.11
N THR A 247 22.73 -18.85 1.22
CA THR A 247 23.88 -19.70 1.49
C THR A 247 23.51 -20.73 2.54
N LEU A 248 23.63 -22.01 2.19
CA LEU A 248 23.42 -23.12 3.11
C LEU A 248 24.78 -23.54 3.64
N THR A 249 25.04 -23.33 4.92
CA THR A 249 26.29 -23.75 5.57
C THR A 249 26.13 -25.00 6.41
N ASP A 250 24.91 -25.29 6.85
CA ASP A 250 24.66 -26.33 7.83
C ASP A 250 24.39 -27.66 7.13
N GLU A 251 24.69 -28.75 7.86
CA GLU A 251 24.31 -30.09 7.44
C GLU A 251 22.79 -30.23 7.47
N VAL A 252 22.22 -30.82 6.43
CA VAL A 252 20.80 -31.17 6.41
C VAL A 252 20.65 -32.63 6.76
N GLU A 253 20.09 -32.89 7.94
CA GLU A 253 19.77 -34.24 8.37
C GLU A 253 18.52 -34.80 7.65
N HIS A 254 18.46 -36.13 7.55
CA HIS A 254 17.32 -36.83 6.95
C HIS A 254 16.00 -36.46 7.64
N ARG A 255 15.03 -35.99 6.84
CA ARG A 255 13.67 -35.52 7.22
C ARG A 255 13.63 -34.29 8.12
N MET A 256 14.78 -33.66 8.38
CA MET A 256 14.81 -32.42 9.13
C MET A 256 14.52 -31.25 8.18
N PRO A 257 13.67 -30.29 8.62
CA PRO A 257 13.39 -29.10 7.82
C PRO A 257 14.61 -28.17 7.82
N MET A 258 14.76 -27.46 6.72
CA MET A 258 15.65 -26.31 6.58
C MET A 258 14.91 -25.21 5.85
N GLN A 259 15.08 -23.98 6.34
CA GLN A 259 14.44 -22.81 5.77
C GLN A 259 15.41 -22.04 4.88
N SER A 260 14.87 -21.49 3.79
CA SER A 260 15.57 -20.54 2.95
C SER A 260 15.86 -19.23 3.68
N ALA A 261 16.72 -18.40 3.06
CA ALA A 261 16.68 -16.96 3.30
C ALA A 261 15.26 -16.40 3.05
N ASP A 262 14.97 -15.22 3.61
CA ASP A 262 13.66 -14.59 3.45
C ASP A 262 13.42 -14.20 1.98
N VAL A 263 12.36 -14.77 1.40
CA VAL A 263 11.87 -14.53 0.03
C VAL A 263 10.67 -13.58 -0.01
N SER A 264 10.35 -12.90 1.10
CA SER A 264 9.25 -11.92 1.20
C SER A 264 9.24 -10.92 0.04
N SER A 265 10.40 -10.38 -0.34
CA SER A 265 10.52 -9.43 -1.46
C SER A 265 10.12 -10.02 -2.82
N ILE A 266 10.35 -11.31 -3.05
CA ILE A 266 9.94 -12.02 -4.27
C ILE A 266 8.43 -12.25 -4.22
N VAL A 267 7.92 -12.79 -3.11
CA VAL A 267 6.49 -13.09 -2.94
C VAL A 267 5.65 -11.80 -3.00
N GLN A 268 6.09 -10.71 -2.39
CA GLN A 268 5.42 -9.41 -2.46
C GLN A 268 5.30 -8.93 -3.91
N GLN A 269 6.36 -9.06 -4.71
CA GLN A 269 6.34 -8.65 -6.11
C GLN A 269 5.33 -9.46 -6.95
N ILE A 270 5.15 -10.74 -6.64
CA ILE A 270 4.16 -11.62 -7.30
C ILE A 270 2.74 -11.24 -6.86
N VAL A 271 2.49 -11.07 -5.55
CA VAL A 271 1.18 -10.73 -4.99
C VAL A 271 0.72 -9.30 -5.36
N ASP A 272 1.67 -8.39 -5.64
CA ASP A 272 1.39 -7.04 -6.14
C ASP A 272 1.00 -7.02 -7.64
N ASN A 273 1.07 -8.16 -8.33
CA ASN A 273 0.66 -8.25 -9.72
C ASN A 273 -0.85 -7.99 -9.85
N PRO A 274 -1.30 -7.07 -10.73
CA PRO A 274 -2.73 -6.84 -10.94
C PRO A 274 -3.53 -8.09 -11.41
N ALA A 275 -2.85 -9.10 -11.95
CA ALA A 275 -3.45 -10.38 -12.31
C ALA A 275 -3.67 -11.31 -11.09
N TRP A 276 -2.94 -11.10 -9.99
CA TRP A 276 -2.98 -11.92 -8.78
C TRP A 276 -4.38 -11.93 -8.18
N ASN A 277 -4.96 -13.13 -8.05
CA ASN A 277 -6.30 -13.39 -7.54
C ASN A 277 -7.38 -12.49 -8.19
N ALA A 278 -7.20 -12.12 -9.46
CA ALA A 278 -8.19 -11.36 -10.20
C ALA A 278 -9.52 -12.13 -10.28
N PRO A 279 -10.69 -11.48 -10.43
CA PRO A 279 -12.00 -12.14 -10.46
C PRO A 279 -12.18 -13.20 -11.56
N SER A 280 -11.26 -13.27 -12.53
CA SER A 280 -11.15 -14.35 -13.51
C SER A 280 -10.71 -15.69 -12.90
N GLY A 281 -10.08 -15.68 -11.72
CA GLY A 281 -9.76 -16.87 -10.92
C GLY A 281 -8.63 -17.73 -11.48
N GLU A 282 -7.65 -17.14 -12.18
CA GLU A 282 -6.64 -17.90 -12.91
C GLU A 282 -5.24 -17.89 -12.27
N GLU A 283 -4.91 -16.92 -11.42
CA GLU A 283 -3.55 -16.77 -10.89
C GLU A 283 -3.61 -16.59 -9.36
N ASP A 284 -3.16 -17.60 -8.62
CA ASP A 284 -2.95 -17.54 -7.16
C ASP A 284 -1.78 -18.45 -6.72
N ASP A 285 -0.85 -18.66 -7.66
CA ASP A 285 0.20 -19.66 -7.59
C ASP A 285 1.57 -18.96 -7.50
N VAL A 286 2.40 -19.39 -6.56
CA VAL A 286 3.76 -18.85 -6.43
C VAL A 286 4.76 -19.85 -7.02
N SER A 287 5.45 -19.44 -8.07
CA SER A 287 6.54 -20.23 -8.67
C SER A 287 7.90 -19.62 -8.33
N LEU A 288 8.79 -20.42 -7.72
CA LEU A 288 10.15 -20.03 -7.35
C LEU A 288 11.16 -20.91 -8.08
N MET A 289 12.20 -20.28 -8.60
CA MET A 289 13.34 -20.95 -9.24
C MET A 289 14.57 -20.76 -8.38
N LEU A 290 15.18 -21.87 -7.97
CA LEU A 290 16.37 -21.94 -7.15
C LEU A 290 17.51 -22.43 -8.04
N ALA A 291 18.45 -21.55 -8.35
CA ALA A 291 19.57 -21.83 -9.25
C ALA A 291 20.91 -21.63 -8.54
N PRO A 292 22.00 -22.23 -9.03
CA PRO A 292 23.33 -21.93 -8.52
C PRO A 292 23.65 -20.44 -8.63
N GLN A 293 24.26 -19.88 -7.59
CA GLN A 293 24.73 -18.50 -7.67
C GLN A 293 25.93 -18.41 -8.63
N SER A 294 25.81 -17.58 -9.67
CA SER A 294 26.87 -17.40 -10.66
C SER A 294 28.21 -17.00 -10.01
N GLY A 295 29.27 -17.73 -10.35
CA GLY A 295 30.63 -17.50 -9.84
C GLY A 295 30.88 -17.97 -8.40
N ALA A 296 29.90 -18.59 -7.74
CA ALA A 296 30.10 -19.17 -6.42
C ALA A 296 30.88 -20.50 -6.49
N PRO A 297 31.62 -20.86 -5.42
CA PRO A 297 32.26 -22.17 -5.33
C PRO A 297 31.26 -23.32 -5.35
N ASP A 298 31.71 -24.44 -5.89
CA ASP A 298 30.93 -25.65 -6.06
C ASP A 298 31.53 -26.76 -5.20
N THR A 299 31.22 -26.70 -3.91
CA THR A 299 31.89 -27.54 -2.91
C THR A 299 30.91 -28.43 -2.15
N GLY A 300 29.69 -27.97 -1.93
CA GLY A 300 28.67 -28.69 -1.20
C GLY A 300 27.55 -29.18 -2.08
N ARG A 301 26.85 -30.21 -1.59
CA ARG A 301 25.64 -30.76 -2.21
C ARG A 301 24.55 -30.92 -1.16
N ARG A 302 23.28 -30.74 -1.52
CA ARG A 302 22.13 -31.06 -0.66
C ARG A 302 21.07 -31.82 -1.45
N PHE A 303 20.49 -32.83 -0.82
CA PHE A 303 19.36 -33.56 -1.36
C PHE A 303 18.12 -33.29 -0.52
N PHE A 304 17.08 -32.75 -1.16
CA PHE A 304 15.79 -32.55 -0.53
C PHE A 304 14.73 -33.45 -1.13
N TYR A 305 13.67 -33.69 -0.37
CA TYR A 305 12.50 -34.37 -0.90
C TYR A 305 11.82 -33.49 -1.94
N SER A 306 11.52 -34.09 -3.09
CA SER A 306 10.43 -33.61 -3.95
C SER A 306 9.11 -34.16 -3.44
N ARG A 307 8.01 -33.65 -3.99
CA ARG A 307 6.67 -34.16 -3.75
C ARG A 307 6.55 -35.64 -4.15
N ASN A 308 7.02 -36.04 -5.34
CA ASN A 308 6.95 -37.45 -5.74
C ASN A 308 7.82 -38.34 -4.84
N GLY A 309 8.87 -37.77 -4.25
CA GLY A 309 9.72 -38.47 -3.30
C GLY A 309 9.00 -38.81 -2.01
N ASN A 310 8.35 -37.82 -1.40
CA ASN A 310 7.45 -38.03 -0.26
C ASN A 310 6.53 -36.80 -0.07
N PRO A 311 5.21 -36.93 -0.29
CA PRO A 311 4.27 -35.81 -0.14
C PRO A 311 4.23 -35.18 1.25
N ASN A 312 4.58 -35.92 2.31
CA ASN A 312 4.61 -35.37 3.68
C ASN A 312 5.81 -34.45 3.92
N PHE A 313 6.87 -34.63 3.12
CA PHE A 313 8.10 -33.85 3.16
C PHE A 313 8.29 -33.05 1.87
N ALA A 314 7.22 -32.83 1.10
CA ALA A 314 7.25 -31.97 -0.07
C ALA A 314 7.69 -30.55 0.35
N PRO A 315 8.38 -29.81 -0.54
CA PRO A 315 8.72 -28.42 -0.28
C PRO A 315 7.50 -27.61 0.11
N ARG A 316 7.69 -26.66 1.03
CA ARG A 316 6.63 -25.76 1.49
C ARG A 316 7.05 -24.31 1.38
N LEU A 317 6.09 -23.45 1.12
CA LEU A 317 6.21 -22.01 1.27
C LEU A 317 5.47 -21.62 2.54
N VAL A 318 6.18 -21.03 3.50
CA VAL A 318 5.62 -20.44 4.71
C VAL A 318 5.55 -18.94 4.47
N VAL A 319 4.37 -18.33 4.58
CA VAL A 319 4.15 -16.90 4.32
C VAL A 319 3.41 -16.27 5.50
N ASP A 320 4.02 -15.28 6.11
CA ASP A 320 3.38 -14.39 7.07
C ASP A 320 2.96 -13.09 6.35
N TYR A 321 1.71 -12.68 6.46
CA TYR A 321 1.21 -11.48 5.80
C TYR A 321 0.10 -10.77 6.58
N LEU A 322 -0.06 -9.46 6.33
CA LEU A 322 -1.24 -8.71 6.75
C LEU A 322 -2.33 -8.83 5.68
N ASN A 323 -3.51 -9.29 6.09
CA ASN A 323 -4.68 -9.40 5.21
C ASN A 323 -5.53 -8.11 5.26
N PRO A 324 -5.53 -7.26 4.22
CA PRO A 324 -6.32 -6.01 4.21
C PRO A 324 -7.83 -6.23 3.99
N GLY A 325 -8.27 -7.43 3.59
CA GLY A 325 -9.65 -7.73 3.23
C GLY A 325 -10.48 -8.38 4.35
N VAL A 326 -9.84 -8.91 5.39
CA VAL A 326 -10.51 -9.58 6.51
C VAL A 326 -10.09 -8.92 7.82
N PRO A 327 -10.94 -8.05 8.38
CA PRO A 327 -10.73 -7.57 9.74
C PRO A 327 -10.72 -8.74 10.71
N ASN A 328 -9.66 -8.88 11.49
CA ASN A 328 -9.58 -9.93 12.50
C ASN A 328 -10.41 -9.57 13.76
N SER A 329 -10.63 -8.27 14.00
CA SER A 329 -11.36 -7.71 15.14
C SER A 329 -11.52 -6.19 15.01
N GLU A 330 -12.53 -5.63 15.68
CA GLU A 330 -12.55 -4.19 15.97
C GLU A 330 -11.70 -3.90 17.20
N VAL A 331 -10.69 -3.05 17.05
CA VAL A 331 -9.81 -2.62 18.14
C VAL A 331 -9.96 -1.12 18.39
N ASP A 332 -9.66 -0.69 19.63
CA ASP A 332 -9.58 0.74 19.93
C ASP A 332 -8.50 1.39 19.06
N SER A 333 -8.72 2.64 18.70
CA SER A 333 -7.86 3.36 17.77
C SER A 333 -7.54 4.75 18.30
N GLN A 334 -6.32 5.19 18.02
CA GLN A 334 -5.91 6.57 18.20
C GLN A 334 -5.87 7.24 16.83
N VAL A 335 -6.44 8.43 16.76
CA VAL A 335 -6.50 9.23 15.54
C VAL A 335 -5.66 10.48 15.75
N GLY A 336 -4.72 10.69 14.84
CA GLY A 336 -3.99 11.94 14.69
C GLY A 336 -4.59 12.77 13.57
N VAL A 337 -4.91 14.03 13.83
CA VAL A 337 -5.27 15.01 12.80
C VAL A 337 -4.38 16.24 12.94
N ARG A 338 -3.80 16.68 11.83
CA ARG A 338 -2.90 17.83 11.74
C ARG A 338 -3.58 18.95 10.97
N PHE A 339 -3.71 20.10 11.63
CA PHE A 339 -4.17 21.33 11.00
C PHE A 339 -2.95 22.16 10.63
N GLN A 340 -2.68 22.30 9.33
CA GLN A 340 -1.57 23.15 8.89
C GLN A 340 -1.93 24.63 9.00
N ASN A 341 -0.93 25.47 9.29
CA ASN A 341 -1.02 26.93 9.23
C ASN A 341 -2.17 27.55 10.07
N VAL A 342 -2.48 26.96 11.24
CA VAL A 342 -3.43 27.55 12.19
C VAL A 342 -2.84 28.85 12.74
N ARG A 343 -3.30 29.98 12.20
CA ARG A 343 -2.90 31.32 12.66
C ARG A 343 -3.94 31.84 13.65
N VAL A 344 -3.78 31.48 14.91
CA VAL A 344 -4.47 32.15 16.01
C VAL A 344 -3.68 33.43 16.34
N PRO A 345 -4.31 34.63 16.32
CA PRO A 345 -3.66 35.89 16.64
C PRO A 345 -3.06 35.95 18.06
#